data_AF-A0A3D4LJ97-F1
#
_entry.id   AF-A0A3D4LJ97-F1
#
_cell.length_a   1.000
_cell.length_b   1.000
_cell.length_c   1.000
_cell.angle_alpha   90.00
_cell.angle_beta   90.00
_cell.angle_gamma   90.00
#
_symmetry.space_group_name_H-M   'P 1'
#
loop_
_entity.id
_entity.type
_entity.pdbx_description
1 polymer ?
#
loop_
_entity_poly.entity_id
_entity_poly.type
_entity_poly.pdbx_seq_one_letter_code
_entity_poly.pdbx_strand_id
1 'polypeptide(L)'
;LVNYGLLEGFFYGILAPSYKNRQPWRFIVDNGTVVLAVKKDIYVTEYKEKIDTAVIMLYFEAIIESTLYDITWKFGKPEKDYKVPCDYKIAAYCIV
;
A
#
# COMPACT_ATOMS: atom_id res chain seq x y z
N LEU A 1 -8.70 18.91 -16.43
CA LEU A 1 -8.27 17.54 -16.14
C LEU A 1 -9.35 16.87 -15.31
N VAL A 2 -9.60 15.57 -15.54
CA VAL A 2 -10.49 14.77 -14.68
C VAL A 2 -9.69 14.34 -13.46
N ASN A 3 -10.21 14.57 -12.25
CA ASN A 3 -9.61 14.09 -10.99
C ASN A 3 -10.31 12.78 -10.61
N TYR A 4 -9.56 11.67 -10.56
CA TYR A 4 -10.09 10.35 -10.20
C TYR A 4 -9.86 10.00 -8.71
N GLY A 5 -9.33 10.94 -7.93
CA GLY A 5 -9.06 10.80 -6.51
C GLY A 5 -8.15 9.60 -6.20
N LEU A 6 -8.55 8.80 -5.21
CA LEU A 6 -7.78 7.63 -4.76
C LEU A 6 -7.48 6.62 -5.86
N LEU A 7 -8.31 6.58 -6.91
CA LEU A 7 -8.15 5.66 -8.02
C LEU A 7 -6.83 5.89 -8.76
N GLU A 8 -6.30 7.12 -8.80
CA GLU A 8 -5.00 7.43 -9.39
C GLU A 8 -3.86 6.79 -8.58
N GLY A 9 -3.92 6.91 -7.24
CA GLY A 9 -2.95 6.28 -6.34
C GLY A 9 -2.86 4.77 -6.55
N PHE A 10 -4.01 4.11 -6.73
CA PHE A 10 -4.05 2.67 -7.00
C PHE A 10 -3.56 2.31 -8.40
N PHE A 11 -4.01 3.03 -9.44
CA PHE A 11 -3.65 2.71 -10.82
C PHE A 11 -2.16 2.92 -11.09
N TYR A 12 -1.58 4.02 -10.66
CA TYR A 12 -0.16 4.26 -10.88
C TYR A 12 0.71 3.54 -9.86
N GLY A 13 0.17 3.17 -8.69
CA GLY A 13 0.84 2.30 -7.73
C GLY A 13 1.23 0.93 -8.31
N ILE A 14 0.47 0.37 -9.26
CA ILE A 14 0.85 -0.92 -9.90
C ILE A 14 2.16 -0.85 -10.70
N LEU A 15 2.60 0.36 -11.07
CA LEU A 15 3.85 0.58 -11.80
C LEU A 15 5.07 0.59 -10.88
N ALA A 16 4.87 0.56 -9.55
CA ALA A 16 5.94 0.49 -8.59
C ALA A 16 6.81 -0.77 -8.82
N PRO A 17 8.15 -0.63 -8.88
CA PRO A 17 9.03 -1.78 -9.02
C PRO A 17 8.94 -2.68 -7.76
N SER A 18 9.11 -3.99 -7.97
CA SER A 18 9.22 -4.96 -6.88
C SER A 18 10.20 -6.08 -7.23
N TYR A 19 10.73 -6.77 -6.22
CA TYR A 19 11.64 -7.89 -6.40
C TYR A 19 11.00 -8.97 -7.28
N LYS A 20 11.63 -9.21 -8.45
CA LYS A 20 11.13 -10.12 -9.50
C LYS A 20 9.69 -9.82 -9.95
N ASN A 21 9.26 -8.56 -9.87
CA ASN A 21 7.94 -8.09 -10.28
C ASN A 21 6.78 -8.86 -9.59
N ARG A 22 6.97 -9.26 -8.32
CA ARG A 22 5.98 -10.05 -7.57
C ARG A 22 4.75 -9.24 -7.16
N GLN A 23 4.89 -7.92 -7.01
CA GLN A 23 3.82 -6.99 -6.64
C GLN A 23 2.96 -7.52 -5.46
N PRO A 24 3.58 -7.75 -4.28
CA PRO A 24 2.95 -8.47 -3.18
C PRO A 24 1.85 -7.67 -2.45
N TRP A 25 1.66 -6.39 -2.78
CA TRP A 25 0.74 -5.48 -2.11
C TRP A 25 -0.73 -5.66 -2.50
N ARG A 26 -1.62 -5.46 -1.55
CA ARG A 26 -3.07 -5.30 -1.73
C ARG A 26 -3.54 -4.13 -0.88
N PHE A 27 -4.39 -3.30 -1.45
CA PHE A 27 -5.04 -2.21 -0.73
C PHE A 27 -6.43 -2.63 -0.27
N ILE A 28 -6.78 -2.26 0.96
CA ILE A 28 -8.14 -2.31 1.47
C ILE A 28 -8.57 -0.87 1.68
N VAL A 29 -9.75 -0.51 1.15
CA VAL A 29 -10.35 0.81 1.33
C VAL A 29 -11.61 0.65 2.15
N ASP A 30 -11.65 1.34 3.29
CA ASP A 30 -12.73 1.22 4.25
C ASP A 30 -12.94 2.54 4.98
N ASN A 31 -14.06 3.22 4.70
CA ASN A 31 -14.52 4.43 5.39
C ASN A 31 -13.41 5.46 5.71
N GLY A 32 -12.70 5.93 4.67
CA GLY A 32 -11.61 6.91 4.83
C GLY A 32 -10.31 6.34 5.37
N THR A 33 -10.17 5.00 5.45
CA THR A 33 -8.91 4.34 5.78
C THR A 33 -8.44 3.52 4.59
N VAL A 34 -7.18 3.74 4.20
CA VAL A 34 -6.48 2.89 3.23
C VAL A 34 -5.48 2.03 3.99
N VAL A 35 -5.59 0.71 3.84
CA VAL A 35 -4.72 -0.26 4.49
C VAL A 35 -3.89 -0.98 3.44
N LEU A 36 -2.57 -1.04 3.66
CA LEU A 36 -1.62 -1.78 2.84
C LEU A 36 -1.37 -3.15 3.47
N ALA A 37 -1.87 -4.20 2.82
CA ALA A 37 -1.56 -5.58 3.13
C ALA A 37 -0.49 -6.11 2.16
N VAL A 38 0.48 -6.86 2.68
CA VAL A 38 1.58 -7.44 1.90
C VAL A 38 1.53 -8.96 2.05
N LYS A 39 1.55 -9.67 0.92
CA LYS A 39 1.61 -11.13 0.88
C LYS A 39 2.97 -11.61 1.37
N LYS A 40 2.98 -12.53 2.33
CA LYS A 40 4.17 -13.22 2.81
C LYS A 40 4.65 -14.20 1.73
N ASP A 41 5.95 -14.22 1.48
CA ASP A 41 6.57 -15.10 0.49
C ASP A 41 7.88 -15.69 1.02
N ILE A 42 7.92 -17.02 1.15
CA ILE A 42 9.09 -17.76 1.67
C ILE A 42 10.35 -17.60 0.80
N TYR A 43 10.19 -17.18 -0.46
CA TYR A 43 11.28 -16.95 -1.40
C TYR A 43 11.77 -15.51 -1.42
N VAL A 44 11.23 -14.65 -0.56
CA VAL A 44 11.58 -13.23 -0.45
C VAL A 44 12.15 -12.98 0.94
N THR A 45 13.32 -12.35 1.00
CA THR A 45 13.91 -11.95 2.27
C THR A 45 13.15 -10.77 2.86
N GLU A 46 13.12 -10.66 4.18
CA GLU A 46 12.47 -9.52 4.87
C GLU A 46 12.99 -8.17 4.36
N TYR A 47 14.29 -8.06 4.07
CA TYR A 47 14.89 -6.85 3.50
C TYR A 47 14.27 -6.47 2.14
N LYS A 48 14.11 -7.43 1.22
CA LYS A 48 13.52 -7.19 -0.10
C LYS A 48 12.04 -6.83 0.01
N GLU A 49 11.32 -7.52 0.88
CA GLU A 49 9.90 -7.23 1.14
C GLU A 49 9.71 -5.82 1.72
N LYS A 50 10.58 -5.38 2.65
CA LYS A 50 10.56 -4.01 3.18
C LYS A 50 10.82 -2.97 2.09
N ILE A 51 11.76 -3.23 1.18
CA ILE A 51 11.99 -2.35 0.01
C ILE A 51 10.74 -2.27 -0.85
N ASP A 52 10.18 -3.41 -1.28
CA ASP A 52 9.00 -3.46 -2.13
C ASP A 52 7.82 -2.72 -1.49
N THR A 53 7.65 -2.87 -0.17
CA THR A 53 6.62 -2.19 0.63
C THR A 53 6.85 -0.68 0.67
N ALA A 54 8.07 -0.22 0.92
CA ALA A 54 8.38 1.21 0.97
C ALA A 54 8.21 1.89 -0.40
N VAL A 55 8.57 1.20 -1.49
CA VAL A 55 8.40 1.72 -2.86
C VAL A 55 6.91 1.92 -3.17
N ILE A 56 6.04 0.95 -2.90
CA ILE A 56 4.61 1.12 -3.16
C ILE A 56 3.99 2.22 -2.27
N MET A 57 4.44 2.34 -1.02
CA MET A 57 4.01 3.42 -0.13
C MET A 57 4.40 4.80 -0.69
N LEU A 58 5.64 4.96 -1.15
CA LEU A 58 6.14 6.19 -1.75
C LEU A 58 5.40 6.55 -3.05
N TYR A 59 5.15 5.56 -3.92
CA TYR A 59 4.39 5.79 -5.15
C TYR A 59 3.00 6.30 -4.81
N PHE A 60 2.27 5.58 -3.97
CA PHE A 60 0.92 5.94 -3.57
C PHE A 60 0.88 7.34 -2.96
N GLU A 61 1.77 7.63 -2.00
CA GLU A 61 1.89 8.94 -1.36
C GLU A 61 2.14 10.06 -2.38
N ALA A 62 3.17 9.94 -3.22
CA ALA A 62 3.49 10.97 -4.21
C ALA A 62 2.35 11.26 -5.19
N ILE A 63 1.59 10.23 -5.59
CA ILE A 63 0.44 10.41 -6.48
C ILE A 63 -0.69 11.15 -5.74
N ILE A 64 -1.06 10.68 -4.54
CA ILE A 64 -2.17 11.26 -3.78
C ILE A 64 -1.86 12.70 -3.36
N GLU A 65 -0.64 13.00 -2.93
CA GLU A 65 -0.20 14.36 -2.60
C GLU A 65 -0.28 15.29 -3.82
N SER A 66 0.02 14.78 -5.01
CA SER A 66 -0.02 15.58 -6.24
C SER A 66 -1.43 15.86 -6.77
N THR A 67 -2.43 15.06 -6.39
CA THR A 67 -3.80 15.15 -6.97
C THR A 67 -4.91 15.43 -5.96
N LEU A 68 -4.67 15.26 -4.66
CA LEU A 68 -5.68 15.35 -3.61
C LEU A 68 -5.20 16.16 -2.39
N TYR A 69 -4.40 15.57 -1.50
CA TYR A 69 -3.92 16.15 -0.24
C TYR A 69 -2.83 15.29 0.40
N ASP A 70 -2.16 15.85 1.41
CA ASP A 70 -1.11 15.19 2.18
C ASP A 70 -1.62 14.00 2.98
N ILE A 71 -1.01 12.84 2.78
CA ILE A 71 -1.27 11.63 3.57
C ILE A 71 -0.07 11.32 4.45
N THR A 72 -0.30 10.55 5.51
CA THR A 72 0.82 10.05 6.33
C THR A 72 0.59 8.59 6.64
N TRP A 73 1.54 7.76 6.23
CA TRP A 73 1.54 6.35 6.55
C TRP A 73 1.83 6.11 8.03
N LYS A 74 0.99 5.28 8.66
CA LYS A 74 1.20 4.72 10.00
C LYS A 74 1.58 3.25 9.85
N PHE A 75 2.77 2.88 10.29
CA PHE A 75 3.22 1.49 10.26
C PHE A 75 2.41 0.60 11.21
N GLY A 76 2.23 -0.66 10.81
CA GLY A 76 1.45 -1.64 11.55
C GLY A 76 -0.04 -1.63 11.16
N LYS A 77 -0.88 -2.20 12.03
CA LYS A 77 -2.31 -2.36 11.79
C LYS A 77 -3.14 -1.24 12.45
N PRO A 78 -4.25 -0.81 11.83
CA PRO A 78 -5.25 0.01 12.50
C PRO A 78 -5.99 -0.77 13.61
N GLU A 79 -6.81 -0.08 14.40
CA GLU A 79 -7.59 -0.70 15.49
C GLU A 79 -8.58 -1.76 14.97
N LYS A 80 -9.20 -1.50 13.81
CA LYS A 80 -10.12 -2.44 13.17
C LYS A 80 -9.38 -3.71 12.75
N ASP A 81 -9.92 -4.86 13.13
CA ASP A 81 -9.45 -6.17 12.65
C ASP A 81 -10.05 -6.46 11.27
N TYR A 82 -9.21 -6.31 10.23
CA TYR A 82 -9.59 -6.55 8.83
C TYR A 82 -9.64 -8.04 8.44
N LYS A 83 -9.35 -8.97 9.36
CA LYS A 83 -9.41 -10.43 9.09
C LYS A 83 -8.60 -10.84 7.85
N VAL A 84 -7.45 -10.19 7.61
CA VAL A 84 -6.61 -10.53 6.44
C VAL A 84 -6.16 -11.99 6.51
N PRO A 85 -6.08 -12.72 5.38
CA PRO A 85 -5.64 -14.10 5.36
C PRO A 85 -4.25 -14.30 6.01
N CYS A 86 -3.98 -15.49 6.53
CA CYS A 86 -2.74 -15.78 7.26
C CYS A 86 -1.46 -15.61 6.42
N ASP A 87 -1.56 -15.75 5.11
CA ASP A 87 -0.48 -15.49 4.14
C ASP A 87 -0.30 -14.00 3.81
N TYR A 88 -1.03 -13.12 4.47
CA TYR A 88 -0.84 -11.67 4.41
C TYR A 88 -0.45 -11.10 5.77
N LYS A 89 0.14 -9.90 5.75
CA LYS A 89 0.31 -9.04 6.91
C LYS A 89 -0.08 -7.62 6.56
N ILE A 90 -0.64 -6.88 7.51
CA ILE A 90 -0.84 -5.43 7.36
C ILE A 90 0.50 -4.75 7.63
N ALA A 91 1.00 -4.02 6.65
CA ALA A 91 2.27 -3.31 6.73
C ALA A 91 2.09 -1.87 7.26
N ALA A 92 1.09 -1.16 6.75
CA ALA A 92 0.79 0.21 7.13
C ALA A 92 -0.66 0.57 6.79
N TYR A 93 -1.12 1.70 7.31
CA TYR A 93 -2.39 2.33 6.93
C TYR A 93 -2.26 3.85 6.91
N CYS A 94 -3.11 4.53 6.15
CA CYS A 94 -3.25 5.99 6.18
C CYS A 94 -4.74 6.37 6.23
N ILE A 95 -5.01 7.59 6.68
CA ILE A 95 -6.35 8.17 6.66
C ILE A 95 -6.44 9.07 5.43
N VAL A 96 -7.52 8.90 4.69
CA VAL A 96 -7.86 9.57 3.44
C VAL A 96 -9.24 10.20 3.56
#